data_AF-A0A971TKE2-F1
#
_entry.id   AF-A0A971TKE2-F1
#
_cell.length_a   1.000
_cell.length_b   1.000
_cell.length_c   1.000
_cell.angle_alpha   90.00
_cell.angle_beta   90.00
_cell.angle_gamma   90.00
#
_symmetry.space_group_name_H-M   'P 1'
#
loop_
_entity.id
_entity.type
_entity.pdbx_description
1 polymer ?
#
loop_
_entity_poly.entity_id
_entity_poly.type
_entity_poly.pdbx_seq_one_letter_code
_entity_poly.pdbx_strand_id
1 'polypeptide(L)'
;MSAEPKSRWEEISPYVDEALVELPEDARRLLIAHFLEGKTQSVLAAELGAAQSTVSRRLEAGTDSLRGALERKGVWLGVGVLPTLLSQAVVEPVSGSLLQELGKMA
;
A
#
# COMPACT_ATOMS: atom_id res chain seq x y z
N MET A 1 -14.28 -25.87 -12.78
CA MET A 1 -14.08 -24.60 -12.06
C MET A 1 -12.67 -24.62 -11.51
N SER A 2 -11.71 -24.08 -12.25
CA SER A 2 -10.33 -23.97 -11.76
C SER A 2 -10.31 -22.84 -10.74
N ALA A 3 -10.06 -23.17 -9.46
CA ALA A 3 -9.68 -22.16 -8.49
C ALA A 3 -8.25 -21.75 -8.84
N GLU A 4 -8.10 -20.59 -9.48
CA GLU A 4 -6.78 -19.98 -9.65
C GLU A 4 -6.13 -19.84 -8.26
N PRO A 5 -4.85 -20.20 -8.09
CA PRO A 5 -4.17 -20.03 -6.82
C PRO A 5 -4.11 -18.53 -6.52
N LYS A 6 -4.69 -18.13 -5.39
CA LYS A 6 -4.62 -16.73 -4.95
C LYS A 6 -3.17 -16.33 -4.79
N SER A 7 -2.81 -15.19 -5.35
CA SER A 7 -1.55 -14.54 -5.06
C SER A 7 -1.46 -14.28 -3.56
N ARG A 8 -0.24 -14.36 -3.00
CA ARG A 8 0.04 -13.96 -1.62
C ARG A 8 -0.48 -12.55 -1.30
N TRP A 9 -0.54 -11.67 -2.31
CA TRP A 9 -1.14 -10.35 -2.16
C TRP A 9 -2.67 -10.39 -2.01
N GLU A 10 -3.38 -11.21 -2.80
CA GLU A 10 -4.84 -11.36 -2.71
C GLU A 10 -5.30 -11.99 -1.38
N GLU A 11 -4.41 -12.73 -0.72
CA GLU A 11 -4.65 -13.26 0.62
C GLU A 11 -4.43 -12.20 1.71
N ILE A 12 -3.49 -11.28 1.52
CA ILE A 12 -3.08 -10.28 2.52
C ILE A 12 -3.86 -8.96 2.37
N SER A 13 -4.25 -8.58 1.15
CA SER A 13 -4.87 -7.28 0.87
C SER A 13 -6.11 -6.98 1.69
N PRO A 14 -7.04 -7.92 1.99
CA PRO A 14 -8.21 -7.61 2.82
C PRO A 14 -7.82 -7.19 4.24
N TYR A 15 -6.78 -7.83 4.80
CA TYR A 15 -6.26 -7.49 6.12
C TYR A 15 -5.55 -6.13 6.12
N VAL A 16 -4.87 -5.78 5.03
CA VAL A 16 -4.24 -4.46 4.85
C VAL A 16 -5.31 -3.38 4.74
N ASP A 17 -6.37 -3.61 3.98
CA ASP A 17 -7.49 -2.67 3.82
C ASP A 17 -8.19 -2.42 5.17
N GLU A 18 -8.53 -3.49 5.90
CA GLU A 18 -9.12 -3.37 7.23
C GLU A 18 -8.19 -2.65 8.20
N ALA A 19 -6.90 -3.01 8.20
CA ALA A 19 -5.92 -2.40 9.07
C ALA A 19 -5.76 -0.90 8.76
N LEU A 20 -5.77 -0.49 7.48
CA LEU A 20 -5.76 0.91 7.04
C LEU A 20 -6.98 1.69 7.54
N VAL A 21 -8.17 1.08 7.51
CA VAL A 21 -9.40 1.71 8.01
C VAL A 21 -9.33 1.98 9.52
N GLU A 22 -8.67 1.12 10.29
CA GLU A 22 -8.48 1.28 11.75
C GLU A 22 -7.50 2.42 12.11
N LEU A 23 -6.64 2.88 11.18
CA LEU A 23 -5.75 3.99 11.47
C LEU A 23 -6.49 5.33 11.58
N PRO A 24 -5.95 6.28 12.39
CA PRO A 24 -6.32 7.68 12.30
C PRO A 24 -6.25 8.18 10.86
N GLU A 25 -7.23 9.00 10.47
CA GLU A 25 -7.41 9.45 9.09
C GLU A 25 -6.16 10.12 8.50
N ASP A 26 -5.46 10.93 9.30
CA ASP A 26 -4.22 11.59 8.90
C ASP A 26 -3.08 10.60 8.60
N ALA A 27 -2.95 9.55 9.42
CA ALA A 27 -1.95 8.51 9.21
C ALA A 27 -2.28 7.68 7.96
N ARG A 28 -3.55 7.28 7.81
CA ARG A 28 -4.02 6.55 6.62
C ARG A 28 -3.75 7.35 5.34
N ARG A 29 -4.15 8.63 5.30
CA ARG A 29 -3.93 9.50 4.14
C ARG A 29 -2.45 9.61 3.78
N LEU A 30 -1.58 9.79 4.77
CA LEU A 30 -0.15 9.94 4.53
C LEU A 30 0.48 8.65 3.98
N LEU A 31 0.09 7.50 4.49
CA LEU A 31 0.53 6.19 4.00
C LEU A 31 0.07 5.93 2.56
N ILE A 32 -1.20 6.20 2.26
CA ILE A 32 -1.75 6.05 0.91
C ILE A 32 -1.00 6.97 -0.07
N ALA A 33 -0.87 8.25 0.26
CA ALA A 33 -0.24 9.21 -0.62
C ALA A 33 1.24 8.86 -0.89
N HIS A 34 1.96 8.36 0.12
CA HIS A 34 3.36 7.98 -0.06
C HIS A 34 3.53 6.65 -0.80
N PHE A 35 2.86 5.59 -0.35
CA PHE A 35 3.13 4.23 -0.80
C PHE A 35 2.29 3.79 -2.00
N LEU A 36 1.05 4.29 -2.14
CA LEU A 36 0.15 3.91 -3.22
C LEU A 36 0.11 4.96 -4.34
N GLU A 37 0.11 6.24 -4.00
CA GLU A 37 0.13 7.33 -4.99
C GLU A 37 1.55 7.75 -5.40
N GLY A 38 2.58 7.23 -4.72
CA GLY A 38 3.99 7.48 -5.06
C GLY A 38 4.50 8.89 -4.74
N LYS A 39 3.79 9.67 -3.92
CA LYS A 39 4.25 11.02 -3.54
C LYS A 39 5.52 10.93 -2.70
N THR A 40 6.50 11.77 -3.01
CA THR A 40 7.72 11.86 -2.20
C THR A 40 7.45 12.56 -0.86
N GLN A 41 8.28 12.28 0.15
CA GLN A 41 8.16 12.95 1.44
C GLN A 41 8.33 14.48 1.35
N SER A 42 9.11 14.98 0.37
CA SER A 42 9.27 16.41 0.12
C SER A 42 8.01 17.06 -0.44
N VAL A 43 7.29 16.38 -1.34
CA VAL A 43 5.97 16.84 -1.85
C VAL A 43 4.96 16.89 -0.70
N LEU A 44 4.87 15.81 0.08
CA LEU A 44 3.97 15.75 1.24
C LEU A 44 4.29 16.83 2.29
N ALA A 45 5.58 17.12 2.50
CA ALA A 45 6.01 18.18 3.42
C ALA A 45 5.53 19.56 2.95
N ALA A 46 5.63 19.84 1.65
CA ALA A 46 5.13 21.07 1.05
C ALA A 46 3.59 21.17 1.15
N GLU A 47 2.87 20.09 0.85
CA GLU A 47 1.39 20.03 0.95
C GLU A 47 0.89 20.26 2.38
N LEU A 48 1.62 19.75 3.38
CA LEU A 48 1.27 19.86 4.79
C LEU A 48 1.82 21.12 5.48
N GLY A 49 2.64 21.92 4.80
CA GLY A 49 3.34 23.05 5.41
C GLY A 49 4.26 22.63 6.57
N ALA A 50 4.89 21.47 6.46
CA ALA A 50 5.70 20.86 7.53
C ALA A 50 7.14 20.59 7.05
N ALA A 51 8.05 20.35 8.00
CA ALA A 51 9.40 19.85 7.66
C ALA A 51 9.33 18.39 7.15
N GLN A 52 10.20 18.03 6.21
CA GLN A 52 10.29 16.65 5.72
C GLN A 52 10.56 15.63 6.84
N SER A 53 11.35 16.01 7.86
CA SER A 53 11.59 15.17 9.04
C SER A 53 10.31 14.90 9.85
N THR A 54 9.36 15.83 9.88
CA THR A 54 8.03 15.62 10.48
C THR A 54 7.24 14.59 9.66
N VAL A 55 7.30 14.66 8.33
CA VAL A 55 6.65 13.69 7.45
C VAL A 55 7.25 12.29 7.62
N SER A 56 8.58 12.17 7.68
CA SER A 56 9.26 10.89 7.93
C SER A 56 8.79 10.24 9.22
N ARG A 57 8.79 10.98 10.33
CA ARG A 57 8.33 10.46 11.63
C ARG A 57 6.86 10.06 11.62
N ARG A 58 6.00 10.82 10.92
CA ARG A 58 4.58 10.47 10.77
C ARG A 58 4.39 9.20 9.94
N LEU A 59 5.18 9.02 8.88
CA LEU A 59 5.17 7.80 8.07
C LEU A 59 5.66 6.58 8.85
N GLU A 60 6.73 6.73 9.64
CA GLU A 60 7.23 5.69 10.55
C GLU A 60 6.15 5.28 11.56
N ALA A 61 5.59 6.25 12.30
CA ALA A 61 4.54 5.98 13.28
C ALA A 61 3.27 5.37 12.66
N GLY A 62 2.90 5.81 11.45
CA GLY A 62 1.80 5.23 10.69
C GLY A 62 2.09 3.79 10.28
N THR A 63 3.31 3.50 9.82
CA THR A 63 3.74 2.14 9.42
C THR A 63 3.75 1.19 10.62
N ASP A 64 4.21 1.65 11.78
CA ASP A 64 4.20 0.87 13.02
C ASP A 64 2.77 0.61 13.51
N SER A 65 1.88 1.60 13.40
CA SER A 65 0.45 1.44 13.72
C SER A 65 -0.22 0.41 12.80
N LEU A 66 0.09 0.47 11.50
CA LEU A 66 -0.42 -0.48 10.51
C LEU A 66 0.11 -1.90 10.78
N ARG A 67 1.40 -2.04 11.13
CA ARG A 67 1.99 -3.32 11.54
C ARG A 67 1.27 -3.90 12.76
N GLY A 68 1.09 -3.09 13.81
CA GLY A 68 0.37 -3.53 15.01
C GLY A 68 -1.08 -3.93 14.72
N ALA A 69 -1.75 -3.26 13.77
CA ALA A 69 -3.09 -3.63 13.34
C ALA A 69 -3.14 -4.97 12.59
N LEU A 70 -2.17 -5.22 11.71
CA LEU A 70 -2.02 -6.50 11.02
C LEU A 70 -1.69 -7.65 11.98
N GLU A 71 -0.82 -7.40 12.96
CA GLU A 71 -0.45 -8.40 13.96
C GLU A 71 -1.64 -8.83 14.82
N ARG A 72 -2.52 -7.89 15.21
CA ARG A 72 -3.79 -8.20 15.91
C ARG A 72 -4.73 -9.07 15.08
N LYS A 73 -4.62 -9.04 13.75
CA LYS A 73 -5.39 -9.85 12.81
C LYS A 73 -4.70 -11.17 12.43
N GLY A 74 -3.60 -11.52 13.11
CA GLY A 74 -2.85 -12.75 12.86
C GLY A 74 -1.89 -12.69 11.66
N VAL A 75 -1.70 -11.50 11.09
CA VAL A 75 -0.79 -11.29 9.95
C VAL A 75 0.53 -10.71 10.48
N TRP A 76 1.55 -11.55 10.59
CA TRP A 76 2.88 -11.14 11.05
C TRP A 76 3.78 -10.82 9.86
N LEU A 77 4.08 -9.53 9.67
CA LEU A 77 5.00 -9.07 8.65
C LEU A 77 6.33 -8.66 9.30
N GLY A 78 7.45 -9.12 8.74
CA GLY A 78 8.78 -8.70 9.17
C GLY A 78 9.00 -7.18 9.03
N VAL A 79 9.92 -6.62 9.82
CA VAL A 79 10.35 -5.22 9.66
C VAL A 79 10.89 -5.02 8.24
N GLY A 80 10.45 -3.96 7.56
CA GLY A 80 10.80 -3.69 6.15
C GLY A 80 9.93 -4.39 5.10
N VAL A 81 9.24 -5.50 5.42
CA VAL A 81 8.40 -6.21 4.43
C VAL A 81 7.16 -5.39 4.05
N LEU A 82 6.53 -4.75 5.03
CA LEU A 82 5.30 -3.99 4.82
C LEU A 82 5.48 -2.79 3.87
N PRO A 83 6.49 -1.90 4.06
CA PRO A 83 6.78 -0.85 3.08
C PRO A 83 7.01 -1.39 1.66
N THR A 84 7.77 -2.47 1.51
CA THR A 84 8.02 -3.11 0.20
C THR A 84 6.74 -3.64 -0.44
N LEU A 85 5.91 -4.33 0.35
CA LEU A 85 4.64 -4.89 -0.09
C LEU A 85 3.68 -3.79 -0.56
N LEU A 86 3.58 -2.68 0.19
CA LEU A 86 2.74 -1.54 -0.17
C LEU A 86 3.23 -0.85 -1.45
N SER A 87 4.53 -0.73 -1.65
CA SER A 87 5.09 -0.20 -2.91
C SER A 87 4.90 -1.12 -4.11
N GLN A 88 4.72 -2.43 -3.89
CA GLN A 88 4.44 -3.40 -4.95
C GLN A 88 2.95 -3.54 -5.27
N ALA A 89 2.07 -3.08 -4.38
CA ALA A 89 0.63 -3.08 -4.57
C ALA A 89 0.13 -2.07 -5.63
N VAL A 90 1.04 -1.31 -6.24
CA VAL A 90 0.73 -0.51 -7.43
C VAL A 90 0.25 -1.47 -8.50
N VAL A 91 -1.05 -1.39 -8.77
CA VAL A 91 -1.82 -2.20 -9.73
C VAL A 91 -0.94 -2.58 -10.91
N GLU A 92 -0.77 -3.88 -11.14
CA GLU A 92 -0.09 -4.37 -12.33
C GLU A 92 -0.62 -3.59 -13.55
N PRO A 93 0.25 -2.96 -14.35
CA PRO A 93 -0.19 -2.41 -15.62
C PRO A 93 -0.73 -3.60 -16.40
N VAL A 94 -2.03 -3.56 -16.71
CA VAL A 94 -2.78 -4.53 -17.52
C VAL A 94 -1.82 -5.32 -18.41
N SER A 95 -1.65 -6.61 -18.06
CA SER A 95 -0.77 -7.54 -18.78
C SER A 95 -0.96 -7.38 -20.29
N GLY A 96 0.12 -7.24 -21.05
CA GLY A 96 0.12 -7.01 -22.50
C GLY A 96 -0.70 -8.02 -23.34
N SER A 97 -1.15 -9.12 -22.72
CA SER A 97 -2.18 -10.02 -23.24
C SER A 97 -3.50 -9.32 -23.60
N LEU A 98 -3.91 -8.26 -22.88
CA LEU A 98 -5.16 -7.56 -23.15
C LEU A 98 -5.07 -6.66 -24.40
N LEU A 99 -3.88 -6.13 -24.69
CA LEU A 99 -3.59 -5.43 -25.95
C LEU A 99 -3.55 -6.41 -27.14
N GLN A 100 -3.11 -7.65 -26.91
CA GLN A 100 -3.06 -8.67 -27.95
C GLN A 100 -4.44 -9.20 -28.34
N GLU A 101 -5.41 -9.25 -27.41
CA GLU A 101 -6.80 -9.60 -27.71
C GLU A 101 -7.54 -8.46 -28.43
N LEU A 102 -7.29 -7.19 -28.05
CA LEU A 102 -7.87 -6.04 -28.75
C LEU A 102 -7.29 -5.84 -30.16
N GLY A 103 -6.03 -6.22 -30.38
CA GLY A 103 -5.40 -6.19 -31.71
C GLY A 103 -5.91 -7.26 -32.69
N LYS A 104 -6.61 -8.28 -32.21
CA LYS A 104 -7.22 -9.35 -33.06
C LYS A 104 -8.63 -9.00 -33.54
N MET A 105 -9.21 -7.90 -33.08
CA MET A 105 -10.55 -7.43 -33.49
C MET A 105 -10.52 -6.28 -34.52
N ALA A 106 -9.35 -5.96 -35.07
CA ALA A 106 -9.15 -4.99 -36.15
C ALA A 106 -8.79 -5.67 -37.48
#